data_AF-A0AAJ1QXX8-F1
#
_entry.id   AF-A0AAJ1QXX8-F1
#
_cell.length_a   1.000
_cell.length_b   1.000
_cell.length_c   1.000
_cell.angle_alpha   90.00
_cell.angle_beta   90.00
_cell.angle_gamma   90.00
#
_symmetry.space_group_name_H-M   'P 1'
#
loop_
_entity.id
_entity.type
_entity.pdbx_description
1 polymer ?
#
loop_
_entity_poly.entity_id
_entity_poly.type
_entity_poly.pdbx_seq_one_letter_code
_entity_poly.pdbx_strand_id
1 'polypeptide(L)'
;MKNCFLVLVVLVSFFNCNVKKEIKNTPTITSIKSNVNTLLDDWHKAASEANYEGYFGKMDSLSVFIGTDAIENWSKSQFQKFSKPFFDKGKAWSFIPLERNIYVNKAKNFVWFDELLTTWMGTCRGSGVLEKKQNVWKIKHYVLSVAIPNNDIQAVILAKKKSDSIFLSTLNK
;
A
#
# COMPACT_ATOMS: atom_id res chain seq x y z
N MET A 1 70.08 50.10 4.92
CA MET A 1 69.70 48.94 5.77
C MET A 1 68.20 48.75 5.65
N LYS A 2 67.78 47.64 5.06
CA LYS A 2 66.39 47.30 4.74
C LYS A 2 65.72 46.70 5.97
N ASN A 3 64.69 47.34 6.52
CA ASN A 3 63.77 46.68 7.46
C ASN A 3 62.39 46.56 6.79
N CYS A 4 62.13 45.36 6.27
CA CYS A 4 60.86 44.96 5.69
C CYS A 4 59.90 44.60 6.84
N PHE A 5 58.88 45.43 7.07
CA PHE A 5 57.75 45.07 7.93
C PHE A 5 56.78 44.21 7.11
N LEU A 6 56.73 42.91 7.37
CA LEU A 6 55.77 42.00 6.77
C LEU A 6 54.53 41.96 7.66
N VAL A 7 53.51 42.76 7.34
CA VAL A 7 52.19 42.67 7.99
C VAL A 7 51.39 41.58 7.27
N LEU A 8 51.24 40.42 7.91
CA LEU A 8 50.41 39.31 7.44
C LEU A 8 48.93 39.65 7.73
N VAL A 9 48.22 40.18 6.74
CA VAL A 9 46.76 40.39 6.82
C VAL A 9 46.08 39.05 6.57
N VAL A 10 45.65 38.38 7.63
CA VAL A 10 44.77 37.21 7.54
C VAL A 10 43.34 37.71 7.27
N LEU A 11 42.94 37.68 6.00
CA LEU A 11 41.54 37.88 5.59
C LEU A 11 40.72 36.66 6.02
N VAL A 12 40.10 36.74 7.19
CA VAL A 12 39.04 35.80 7.60
C VAL A 12 37.81 36.10 6.75
N SER A 13 37.66 35.38 5.65
CA SER A 13 36.44 35.41 4.84
C SER A 13 35.31 34.78 5.66
N PHE A 14 34.47 35.62 6.27
CA PHE A 14 33.18 35.19 6.80
C PHE A 14 32.33 34.72 5.62
N PHE A 15 32.38 33.41 5.32
CA PHE A 15 31.42 32.75 4.46
C PHE A 15 30.05 32.90 5.12
N ASN A 16 29.32 33.92 4.70
CA ASN A 16 27.95 34.16 5.09
C ASN A 16 27.09 33.07 4.44
N CYS A 17 26.97 31.95 5.15
CA CYS A 17 26.17 30.81 4.74
C CYS A 17 24.70 31.24 4.81
N ASN A 18 24.20 31.84 3.73
CA ASN A 18 22.77 32.01 3.50
C ASN A 18 22.19 30.62 3.21
N VAL A 19 22.03 29.83 4.26
CA VAL A 19 21.23 28.61 4.22
C VAL A 19 19.79 29.07 3.97
N LYS A 20 19.39 29.10 2.69
CA LYS A 20 17.99 29.15 2.31
C LYS A 20 17.33 27.95 2.98
N LYS A 21 16.62 28.20 4.06
CA LYS A 21 15.81 27.21 4.76
C LYS A 21 14.76 26.75 3.76
N GLU A 22 15.00 25.63 3.09
CA GLU A 22 13.97 24.98 2.28
C GLU A 22 12.78 24.75 3.20
N ILE A 23 11.70 25.49 2.96
CA ILE A 23 10.42 25.22 3.59
C ILE A 23 9.97 23.88 2.99
N LYS A 24 10.31 22.78 3.66
CA LYS A 24 9.69 21.49 3.39
C LYS A 24 8.21 21.66 3.72
N ASN A 25 7.41 21.99 2.70
CA ASN A 25 5.96 21.99 2.76
C ASN A 25 5.52 20.59 3.19
N THR A 26 5.28 20.43 4.49
CA THR A 26 4.84 19.15 5.04
C THR A 26 3.44 18.90 4.48
N PRO A 27 3.21 17.78 3.78
CA PRO A 27 1.92 17.55 3.14
C PRO A 27 0.78 17.60 4.15
N THR A 28 -0.34 18.19 3.74
CA THR A 28 -1.56 18.23 4.56
C THR A 28 -2.21 16.85 4.59
N ILE A 29 -3.02 16.58 5.62
CA ILE A 29 -3.76 15.30 5.71
C ILE A 29 -4.66 15.13 4.49
N THR A 30 -5.35 16.20 4.07
CA THR A 30 -6.20 16.19 2.86
C THR A 30 -5.42 15.82 1.60
N SER A 31 -4.24 16.40 1.39
CA SER A 31 -3.38 16.06 0.25
C SER A 31 -2.93 14.59 0.29
N ILE A 32 -2.59 14.07 1.47
CA ILE A 32 -2.22 12.66 1.64
C ILE A 32 -3.39 11.75 1.28
N LYS A 33 -4.59 12.03 1.79
CA LYS A 33 -5.79 11.24 1.48
C LYS A 33 -6.10 11.25 -0.02
N SER A 34 -5.99 12.41 -0.68
CA SER A 34 -6.18 12.51 -2.12
C SER A 34 -5.16 11.67 -2.90
N ASN A 35 -3.88 11.76 -2.56
CA ASN A 35 -2.83 10.97 -3.21
C ASN A 35 -3.01 9.46 -3.00
N VAL A 36 -3.44 9.04 -1.80
CA VAL A 36 -3.71 7.63 -1.51
C VAL A 36 -4.93 7.12 -2.26
N ASN A 37 -6.00 7.92 -2.35
CA ASN A 37 -7.17 7.57 -3.18
C ASN A 37 -6.76 7.29 -4.62
N THR A 38 -6.05 8.24 -5.24
CA THR A 38 -5.56 8.07 -6.62
C THR A 38 -4.68 6.83 -6.78
N LEU A 39 -3.75 6.59 -5.83
CA LEU A 39 -2.91 5.39 -5.87
C LEU A 39 -3.73 4.10 -5.85
N LEU A 40 -4.75 4.00 -4.99
CA LEU A 40 -5.60 2.82 -4.86
C LEU A 40 -6.52 2.65 -6.06
N ASP A 41 -7.08 3.73 -6.61
CA ASP A 41 -7.89 3.69 -7.84
C ASP A 41 -7.05 3.22 -9.03
N ASP A 42 -5.84 3.76 -9.18
CA ASP A 42 -4.89 3.33 -10.20
C ASP A 42 -4.42 1.88 -9.97
N TRP A 43 -4.39 1.40 -8.73
CA TRP A 43 -4.04 0.02 -8.40
C TRP A 43 -5.13 -0.94 -8.86
N HIS A 44 -6.40 -0.65 -8.53
CA HIS A 44 -7.54 -1.42 -9.02
C HIS A 44 -7.67 -1.38 -10.54
N LYS A 45 -7.45 -0.21 -11.16
CA LYS A 45 -7.43 -0.07 -12.62
C LYS A 45 -6.31 -0.89 -13.27
N ALA A 46 -5.12 -0.91 -12.68
CA ALA A 46 -4.03 -1.72 -13.20
C ALA A 46 -4.35 -3.23 -13.16
N ALA A 47 -5.10 -3.70 -12.16
CA ALA A 47 -5.58 -5.08 -12.16
C ALA A 47 -6.63 -5.32 -13.26
N SER A 48 -7.63 -4.45 -13.40
CA SER A 48 -8.70 -4.64 -14.39
C SER A 48 -8.20 -4.61 -15.83
N GLU A 49 -7.13 -3.85 -16.09
CA GLU A 49 -6.45 -3.78 -17.39
C GLU A 49 -5.33 -4.83 -17.55
N ALA A 50 -5.16 -5.74 -16.58
CA ALA A 50 -4.09 -6.73 -16.53
C ALA A 50 -2.67 -6.11 -16.70
N ASN A 51 -2.49 -4.88 -16.24
CA ASN A 51 -1.21 -4.18 -16.20
C ASN A 51 -0.38 -4.67 -15.00
N TYR A 52 0.37 -5.74 -15.22
CA TYR A 52 1.17 -6.41 -14.20
C TYR A 52 2.17 -5.46 -13.51
N GLU A 53 2.94 -4.70 -14.28
CA GLU A 53 3.93 -3.76 -13.74
C GLU A 53 3.27 -2.59 -13.01
N GLY A 54 2.17 -2.05 -13.56
CA GLY A 54 1.40 -0.98 -12.93
C GLY A 54 0.71 -1.42 -11.62
N TYR A 55 0.37 -2.71 -11.49
CA TYR A 55 -0.23 -3.28 -10.29
C TYR A 55 0.82 -3.56 -9.22
N PHE A 56 1.79 -4.44 -9.53
CA PHE A 56 2.82 -4.84 -8.57
C PHE A 56 3.82 -3.72 -8.29
N GLY A 57 4.00 -2.76 -9.19
CA GLY A 57 4.81 -1.57 -8.97
C GLY A 57 4.30 -0.70 -7.83
N LYS A 58 3.00 -0.73 -7.50
CA LYS A 58 2.43 0.03 -6.36
C LYS A 58 2.61 -0.67 -5.01
N MET A 59 3.01 -1.94 -5.00
CA MET A 59 3.23 -2.73 -3.80
C MET A 59 4.70 -2.67 -3.36
N ASP A 60 4.94 -2.57 -2.05
CA ASP A 60 6.28 -2.64 -1.46
C ASP A 60 6.93 -4.01 -1.72
N SER A 61 8.26 -4.08 -1.78
CA SER A 61 8.95 -5.37 -1.98
C SER A 61 8.66 -6.40 -0.88
N LEU A 62 8.36 -5.92 0.33
CA LEU A 62 7.99 -6.75 1.49
C LEU A 62 6.48 -6.76 1.73
N SER A 63 5.67 -6.40 0.73
CA SER A 63 4.23 -6.35 0.93
C SER A 63 3.64 -7.75 1.13
N VAL A 64 2.58 -7.81 1.93
CA VAL A 64 1.76 -9.01 2.10
C VAL A 64 0.38 -8.79 1.48
N PHE A 65 -0.11 -9.80 0.78
CA PHE A 65 -1.47 -9.85 0.27
C PHE A 65 -2.18 -11.05 0.90
N ILE A 66 -3.32 -10.79 1.52
CA ILE A 66 -4.20 -11.79 2.10
C ILE A 66 -5.47 -11.85 1.26
N GLY A 67 -5.72 -13.01 0.67
CA GLY A 67 -6.93 -13.27 -0.10
C GLY A 67 -8.10 -13.67 0.79
N THR A 68 -9.16 -14.18 0.18
CA THR A 68 -10.40 -14.54 0.88
C THR A 68 -10.35 -15.95 1.49
N ASP A 69 -9.47 -16.82 1.01
CA ASP A 69 -9.30 -18.17 1.55
C ASP A 69 -8.24 -18.18 2.68
N ALA A 70 -8.44 -19.04 3.69
CA ALA A 70 -7.61 -19.10 4.89
C ALA A 70 -6.14 -19.44 4.62
N ILE A 71 -5.82 -20.08 3.49
CA ILE A 71 -4.42 -20.38 3.10
C ILE A 71 -3.74 -19.22 2.37
N GLU A 72 -4.50 -18.18 2.00
CA GLU A 72 -4.03 -17.08 1.15
C GLU A 72 -3.36 -16.01 2.00
N ASN A 73 -2.11 -16.26 2.38
CA ASN A 73 -1.23 -15.26 2.97
C ASN A 73 0.11 -15.26 2.22
N TRP A 74 0.26 -14.33 1.29
CA TRP A 74 1.36 -14.32 0.35
C TRP A 74 2.27 -13.12 0.55
N SER A 75 3.58 -13.36 0.56
CA SER A 75 4.54 -12.31 0.20
C SER A 75 4.29 -11.84 -1.24
N LYS A 76 4.75 -10.62 -1.57
CA LYS A 76 4.67 -10.10 -2.95
C LYS A 76 5.15 -11.10 -4.00
N SER A 77 6.27 -11.78 -3.75
CA SER A 77 6.84 -12.73 -4.70
C SER A 77 5.96 -13.97 -4.93
N GLN A 78 5.32 -14.48 -3.87
CA GLN A 78 4.36 -15.59 -3.95
C GLN A 78 3.09 -15.13 -4.68
N PHE A 79 2.59 -13.95 -4.34
CA PHE A 79 1.39 -13.41 -4.95
C PHE A 79 1.60 -13.12 -6.44
N GLN A 80 2.76 -12.61 -6.82
CA GLN A 80 3.17 -12.43 -8.21
C GLN A 80 3.13 -13.75 -8.98
N LYS A 81 3.75 -14.81 -8.44
CA LYS A 81 3.74 -16.15 -9.07
C LYS A 81 2.33 -16.70 -9.23
N PHE A 82 1.51 -16.60 -8.18
CA PHE A 82 0.11 -17.01 -8.21
C PHE A 82 -0.70 -16.24 -9.26
N SER A 83 -0.49 -14.93 -9.34
CA SER A 83 -1.31 -14.03 -10.15
C SER A 83 -0.89 -14.00 -11.62
N LYS A 84 0.37 -14.30 -11.93
CA LYS A 84 0.96 -14.15 -13.28
C LYS A 84 0.12 -14.77 -14.39
N PRO A 85 -0.42 -16.00 -14.27
CA PRO A 85 -1.24 -16.60 -15.32
C PRO A 85 -2.54 -15.83 -15.62
N PHE A 86 -3.09 -15.11 -14.64
CA PHE A 86 -4.31 -14.30 -14.82
C PHE A 86 -3.99 -13.00 -15.56
N PHE A 87 -2.89 -12.34 -15.18
CA PHE A 87 -2.40 -11.14 -15.86
C PHE A 87 -1.99 -11.45 -17.32
N ASP A 88 -1.31 -12.57 -17.56
CA ASP A 88 -0.90 -12.97 -18.92
C ASP A 88 -2.07 -13.27 -19.85
N LYS A 89 -3.20 -13.70 -19.28
CA LYS A 89 -4.45 -13.94 -20.01
C LYS A 89 -5.30 -12.69 -20.21
N GLY A 90 -4.86 -11.53 -19.72
CA GLY A 90 -5.64 -10.29 -19.74
C GLY A 90 -6.88 -10.33 -18.83
N LYS A 91 -6.94 -11.26 -17.88
CA LYS A 91 -8.12 -11.57 -17.06
C LYS A 91 -7.74 -11.71 -15.59
N ALA A 92 -7.19 -10.64 -15.01
CA ALA A 92 -7.03 -10.54 -13.57
C ALA A 92 -8.38 -10.15 -12.91
N TRP A 93 -8.37 -9.39 -11.83
CA TRP A 93 -9.58 -8.96 -11.12
C TRP A 93 -9.97 -7.53 -11.47
N SER A 94 -11.28 -7.27 -11.47
CA SER A 94 -11.86 -5.94 -11.61
C SER A 94 -12.62 -5.60 -10.34
N PHE A 95 -12.06 -4.71 -9.53
CA PHE A 95 -12.67 -4.23 -8.29
C PHE A 95 -12.98 -2.75 -8.42
N ILE A 96 -14.21 -2.36 -8.08
CA ILE A 96 -14.68 -0.97 -8.19
C ILE A 96 -15.01 -0.47 -6.79
N PRO A 97 -14.40 0.63 -6.31
CA PRO A 97 -14.69 1.16 -4.99
C PRO A 97 -16.09 1.78 -4.94
N LEU A 98 -16.83 1.44 -3.88
CA LEU A 98 -18.11 2.01 -3.50
C LEU A 98 -17.96 3.08 -2.41
N GLU A 99 -17.10 2.78 -1.44
CA GLU A 99 -16.77 3.65 -0.30
C GLU A 99 -15.30 3.42 0.05
N ARG A 100 -14.60 4.47 0.49
CA ARG A 100 -13.25 4.35 1.03
C ARG A 100 -13.01 5.29 2.19
N ASN A 101 -12.55 4.72 3.29
CA ASN A 101 -12.11 5.44 4.48
C ASN A 101 -10.59 5.44 4.56
N ILE A 102 -9.98 6.61 4.76
CA ILE A 102 -8.52 6.77 4.83
C ILE A 102 -8.14 7.47 6.12
N TYR A 103 -7.19 6.88 6.82
CA TYR A 103 -6.66 7.35 8.09
C TYR A 103 -5.15 7.56 7.99
N VAL A 104 -4.66 8.66 8.55
CA VAL A 104 -3.24 9.07 8.43
C VAL A 104 -2.66 9.15 9.83
N ASN A 105 -1.48 8.56 10.03
CA ASN A 105 -0.80 8.66 11.32
C ASN A 105 -0.26 10.09 11.58
N LYS A 106 0.09 10.40 12.83
CA LYS A 106 0.62 11.72 13.22
C LYS A 106 1.88 12.12 12.44
N ALA A 107 2.75 11.15 12.16
CA ALA A 107 4.00 11.37 11.42
C ALA A 107 3.80 11.48 9.90
N LYS A 108 2.58 11.30 9.38
CA LYS A 108 2.21 11.46 7.96
C LYS A 108 3.01 10.57 7.00
N ASN A 109 3.49 9.43 7.49
CA ASN A 109 4.28 8.46 6.74
C ASN A 109 3.63 7.07 6.69
N PHE A 110 2.53 6.86 7.44
CA PHE A 110 1.70 5.66 7.37
C PHE A 110 0.24 6.02 7.19
N VAL A 111 -0.43 5.19 6.39
CA VAL A 111 -1.86 5.27 6.14
C VAL A 111 -2.45 3.89 6.30
N TRP A 112 -3.61 3.78 6.95
CA TRP A 112 -4.46 2.61 6.88
C TRP A 112 -5.81 3.00 6.28
N PHE A 113 -6.44 2.05 5.62
CA PHE A 113 -7.69 2.28 4.92
C PHE A 113 -8.57 1.03 4.95
N ASP A 114 -9.85 1.25 4.76
CA ASP A 114 -10.83 0.25 4.38
C ASP A 114 -11.67 0.77 3.22
N GLU A 115 -12.11 -0.14 2.35
CA GLU A 115 -12.93 0.16 1.19
C GLU A 115 -13.97 -0.94 0.97
N LEU A 116 -15.18 -0.53 0.61
CA LEU A 116 -16.16 -1.43 0.02
C LEU A 116 -15.94 -1.51 -1.48
N LEU A 117 -15.97 -2.72 -2.02
CA LEU A 117 -15.69 -3.01 -3.41
C LEU A 117 -16.84 -3.78 -4.03
N THR A 118 -17.24 -3.39 -5.24
CA THR A 118 -17.99 -4.26 -6.14
C THR A 118 -17.01 -5.20 -6.84
N THR A 119 -17.25 -6.51 -6.73
CA THR A 119 -16.42 -7.56 -7.30
C THR A 119 -17.27 -8.66 -7.93
N TRP A 120 -16.64 -9.64 -8.59
CA TRP A 120 -17.33 -10.83 -9.10
C TRP A 120 -17.89 -11.74 -7.99
N MET A 121 -17.38 -11.62 -6.75
CA MET A 121 -17.86 -12.34 -5.56
C MET A 121 -19.02 -11.59 -4.87
N GLY A 122 -19.51 -10.49 -5.45
CA GLY A 122 -20.38 -9.54 -4.77
C GLY A 122 -19.58 -8.50 -3.99
N THR A 123 -20.17 -7.98 -2.91
CA THR A 123 -19.52 -6.94 -2.09
C THR A 123 -18.36 -7.53 -1.30
N CYS A 124 -17.18 -6.94 -1.44
CA CYS A 124 -16.00 -7.26 -0.63
C CYS A 124 -15.54 -6.04 0.16
N ARG A 125 -14.84 -6.30 1.26
CA ARG A 125 -14.09 -5.31 2.03
C ARG A 125 -12.61 -5.48 1.71
N GLY A 126 -12.01 -4.47 1.12
CA GLY A 126 -10.56 -4.33 1.04
C GLY A 126 -10.07 -3.54 2.24
N SER A 127 -9.03 -3.99 2.93
CA SER A 127 -8.39 -3.24 4.00
C SER A 127 -6.89 -3.30 3.85
N GLY A 128 -6.19 -2.20 4.10
CA GLY A 128 -4.75 -2.19 3.88
C GLY A 128 -3.98 -1.09 4.57
N VAL A 129 -2.67 -1.16 4.40
CA VAL A 129 -1.70 -0.21 4.95
C VAL A 129 -0.80 0.27 3.81
N LEU A 130 -0.50 1.57 3.79
CA LEU A 130 0.53 2.16 2.95
C LEU A 130 1.61 2.80 3.81
N GLU A 131 2.86 2.64 3.39
CA GLU A 131 4.02 3.35 3.94
C GLU A 131 4.59 4.30 2.89
N LYS A 132 5.01 5.48 3.31
CA LYS A 132 5.73 6.43 2.46
C LYS A 132 7.23 6.14 2.52
N LYS A 133 7.80 5.61 1.43
CA LYS A 133 9.24 5.36 1.28
C LYS A 133 9.82 6.26 0.21
N GLN A 134 10.89 6.99 0.52
CA GLN A 134 11.58 7.87 -0.43
C GLN A 134 10.61 8.81 -1.19
N ASN A 135 9.66 9.38 -0.45
CA ASN A 135 8.59 10.23 -0.96
C ASN A 135 7.51 9.56 -1.85
N VAL A 136 7.56 8.23 -2.02
CA VAL A 136 6.58 7.44 -2.78
C VAL A 136 5.75 6.59 -1.84
N TRP A 137 4.42 6.58 -2.01
CA TRP A 137 3.54 5.68 -1.27
C TRP A 137 3.59 4.27 -1.87
N LYS A 138 3.66 3.25 -1.02
CA LYS A 138 3.60 1.84 -1.42
C LYS A 138 2.64 1.07 -0.53
N ILE A 139 1.87 0.16 -1.12
CA ILE A 139 1.01 -0.77 -0.39
C ILE A 139 1.90 -1.77 0.34
N LYS A 140 1.73 -1.86 1.65
CA LYS A 140 2.46 -2.74 2.56
C LYS A 140 1.71 -3.99 2.94
N HIS A 141 0.41 -3.84 3.08
CA HIS A 141 -0.47 -4.91 3.50
C HIS A 141 -1.81 -4.70 2.84
N TYR A 142 -2.41 -5.78 2.37
CA TYR A 142 -3.77 -5.76 1.84
C TYR A 142 -4.48 -7.05 2.23
N VAL A 143 -5.74 -6.92 2.66
CA VAL A 143 -6.64 -8.02 3.00
C VAL A 143 -7.92 -7.83 2.21
N LEU A 144 -8.35 -8.88 1.52
CA LEU A 144 -9.64 -8.95 0.84
C LEU A 144 -10.56 -9.90 1.60
N SER A 145 -11.73 -9.42 2.00
CA SER A 145 -12.73 -10.22 2.70
C SER A 145 -14.09 -10.12 2.00
N VAL A 146 -14.78 -11.25 1.83
CA VAL A 146 -16.18 -11.24 1.38
C VAL A 146 -17.06 -10.63 2.49
N ALA A 147 -17.88 -9.64 2.15
CA ALA A 147 -18.78 -9.01 3.11
C ALA A 147 -20.09 -9.81 3.20
N ILE A 148 -20.16 -10.74 4.15
CA ILE A 148 -21.33 -11.61 4.35
C ILE A 148 -22.40 -10.85 5.15
N PRO A 149 -23.64 -10.73 4.64
CA PRO A 149 -24.74 -10.20 5.42
C PRO A 149 -24.99 -11.04 6.67
N ASN A 150 -25.24 -10.39 7.82
CA ASN A 150 -25.43 -11.09 9.10
C ASN A 150 -26.56 -12.12 9.05
N ASN A 151 -27.61 -11.87 8.27
CA ASN A 151 -28.73 -12.80 8.13
C ASN A 151 -28.36 -14.09 7.37
N ASP A 152 -27.29 -14.05 6.56
CA ASP A 152 -26.86 -15.18 5.72
C ASP A 152 -25.74 -16.01 6.35
N ILE A 153 -25.20 -15.58 7.50
CA ILE A 153 -24.00 -16.20 8.11
C ILE A 153 -24.20 -17.69 8.41
N GLN A 154 -25.41 -18.10 8.82
CA GLN A 154 -25.70 -19.51 9.10
C GLN A 154 -25.58 -20.37 7.85
N ALA A 155 -26.06 -19.89 6.70
CA ALA A 155 -25.92 -20.59 5.44
C ALA A 155 -24.45 -20.72 5.02
N VAL A 156 -23.66 -19.66 5.22
CA VAL A 156 -22.22 -19.70 4.91
C VAL A 156 -21.47 -20.67 5.83
N ILE A 157 -21.75 -20.66 7.14
CA ILE A 157 -21.17 -21.62 8.10
C ILE A 157 -21.44 -23.05 7.66
N LEU A 158 -22.69 -23.36 7.28
CA LEU A 158 -23.08 -24.68 6.83
C LEU A 158 -22.34 -25.07 5.54
N ALA A 159 -22.24 -24.16 4.57
CA ALA A 159 -21.58 -24.41 3.29
C ALA A 159 -20.08 -24.73 3.44
N LYS A 160 -19.37 -24.03 4.33
CA LYS A 160 -17.92 -24.22 4.53
C LYS A 160 -17.54 -25.25 5.60
N LYS A 161 -18.50 -25.77 6.38
CA LYS A 161 -18.26 -26.62 7.56
C LYS A 161 -17.25 -27.75 7.33
N LYS A 162 -17.39 -28.49 6.22
CA LYS A 162 -16.49 -29.61 5.89
C LYS A 162 -15.06 -29.11 5.59
N SER A 163 -14.92 -28.13 4.71
CA SER A 163 -13.61 -27.56 4.34
C SER A 163 -12.92 -26.92 5.54
N ASP A 164 -13.66 -26.18 6.37
CA ASP A 164 -13.16 -25.61 7.62
C ASP A 164 -12.63 -26.68 8.57
N SER A 165 -13.38 -27.76 8.76
CA SER A 165 -12.95 -28.86 9.65
C SER A 165 -11.65 -29.48 9.17
N ILE A 166 -11.50 -29.68 7.86
CA ILE A 166 -10.27 -30.19 7.23
C ILE A 166 -9.12 -29.19 7.40
N PHE A 167 -9.36 -27.90 7.26
CA PHE A 167 -8.33 -26.88 7.43
C PHE A 167 -7.85 -26.80 8.89
N LEU A 168 -8.77 -26.71 9.86
CA LEU A 168 -8.44 -26.67 11.30
C LEU A 168 -7.72 -27.95 11.74
N SER A 169 -8.14 -29.09 11.18
CA SER A 169 -7.34 -30.26 10.85
C SER A 169 -5.82 -30.14 10.91
N THR A 170 -5.32 -29.23 10.09
CA THR A 170 -3.91 -29.09 9.77
C THR A 170 -3.12 -28.26 10.79
N LEU A 171 -3.83 -27.48 11.62
CA LEU A 171 -3.25 -26.54 12.58
C LEU A 171 -3.04 -27.16 13.96
N ASN A 172 -3.84 -28.17 14.33
CA ASN A 172 -3.79 -28.81 15.64
C ASN A 172 -2.72 -29.94 15.73
N LYS A 173 -1.54 -29.71 15.14
CA LYS A 173 -0.39 -30.62 15.25
C LYS A 173 0.50 -30.28 16.43
#